data_AF-A0A385BPF8-F1
#
_entry.id   AF-A0A385BPF8-F1
#
_cell.length_a   1.000
_cell.length_b   1.000
_cell.length_c   1.000
_cell.angle_alpha   90.00
_cell.angle_beta   90.00
_cell.angle_gamma   90.00
#
_symmetry.space_group_name_H-M   'P 1'
#
loop_
_entity.id
_entity.type
_entity.pdbx_description
1 polymer ?
#
loop_
_entity_poly.entity_id
_entity_poly.type
_entity_poly.pdbx_seq_one_letter_code
_entity_poly.pdbx_strand_id
1 'polypeptide(L)'
;MNFFDYVYYRSYSLYKNILGDSTPMLYALCVVSLMQQFNVFTMLYFAYVYLDLNMNINKYVLYASFLVFIIPNYLRYSKFSYEQMDEKWRNVSKNKKIRGTIFMVLYIILSTIAIITTAIILGKVKRGRFKVLKEVLLPAVP
;
A
#
# COMPACT_ATOMS: atom_id res chain seq x y z
N MET A 1 0.54 -18.33 -6.16
CA MET A 1 0.06 -17.51 -5.03
C MET A 1 1.05 -16.37 -4.85
N ASN A 2 0.56 -15.15 -4.92
CA ASN A 2 1.39 -13.95 -4.93
C ASN A 2 1.52 -13.39 -3.52
N PHE A 3 2.44 -12.45 -3.32
CA PHE A 3 2.63 -11.77 -2.04
C PHE A 3 1.32 -11.17 -1.50
N PHE A 4 0.49 -10.56 -2.36
CA PHE A 4 -0.80 -9.99 -1.96
C PHE A 4 -1.80 -11.04 -1.46
N ASP A 5 -1.77 -12.27 -1.96
CA ASP A 5 -2.63 -13.35 -1.44
C ASP A 5 -2.23 -13.70 -0.01
N TYR A 6 -0.91 -13.64 0.29
CA TYR A 6 -0.40 -13.84 1.65
C TYR A 6 -0.82 -12.69 2.57
N VAL A 7 -0.71 -11.43 2.12
CA VAL A 7 -1.19 -10.26 2.89
C VAL A 7 -2.68 -10.41 3.18
N TYR A 8 -3.50 -10.71 2.17
CA TYR A 8 -4.93 -10.94 2.33
C TYR A 8 -5.23 -12.03 3.37
N TYR A 9 -4.62 -13.22 3.21
CA TYR A 9 -4.85 -14.34 4.13
C TYR A 9 -4.48 -13.98 5.58
N ARG A 10 -3.32 -13.34 5.80
CA ARG A 10 -2.87 -12.99 7.14
C ARG A 10 -3.73 -11.90 7.78
N SER A 11 -4.13 -10.89 7.00
CA SER A 11 -5.08 -9.89 7.47
C SER A 11 -6.42 -10.54 7.80
N TYR A 12 -6.95 -11.40 6.92
CA TYR A 12 -8.20 -12.12 7.19
C TYR A 12 -8.10 -12.93 8.49
N SER A 13 -7.04 -13.73 8.65
CA SER A 13 -6.83 -14.52 9.86
C SER A 13 -6.70 -13.66 11.11
N LEU A 14 -6.10 -12.47 11.03
CA LEU A 14 -6.01 -11.54 12.15
C LEU A 14 -7.42 -11.06 12.54
N TYR A 15 -8.19 -10.53 11.59
CA TYR A 15 -9.53 -10.03 11.87
C TYR A 15 -10.49 -11.14 12.30
N LYS A 16 -10.43 -12.33 11.68
CA LYS A 16 -11.30 -13.48 12.01
C LYS A 16 -10.94 -14.09 13.37
N ASN A 17 -9.68 -14.46 13.57
CA ASN A 17 -9.30 -15.36 14.66
C ASN A 17 -8.75 -14.64 15.89
N ILE A 18 -8.20 -13.43 15.73
CA ILE A 18 -7.58 -12.68 16.83
C ILE A 18 -8.52 -11.57 17.30
N LEU A 19 -9.11 -10.82 16.37
CA LEU A 19 -10.01 -9.71 16.70
C LEU A 19 -11.48 -10.13 16.83
N GLY A 20 -11.86 -11.28 16.26
CA GLY A 20 -13.22 -11.80 16.34
C GLY A 20 -14.24 -10.99 15.55
N ASP A 21 -13.81 -10.27 14.51
CA ASP A 21 -14.67 -9.44 13.69
C ASP A 21 -15.65 -10.28 12.86
N SER A 22 -16.86 -9.75 12.65
CA SER A 22 -17.91 -10.38 11.83
C SER A 22 -17.68 -10.23 10.33
N THR A 23 -16.87 -9.25 9.91
CA THR A 23 -16.57 -8.96 8.50
C THR A 23 -15.07 -8.96 8.16
N PRO A 24 -14.32 -10.03 8.48
CA PRO A 24 -12.86 -10.07 8.32
C PRO A 24 -12.42 -9.97 6.85
N MET A 25 -13.27 -10.44 5.93
CA MET A 25 -13.09 -10.30 4.48
C MET A 25 -12.92 -8.83 4.06
N LEU A 26 -13.81 -7.95 4.55
CA LEU A 26 -13.83 -6.55 4.17
C LEU A 26 -12.54 -5.85 4.63
N TYR A 27 -12.13 -6.10 5.87
CA TYR A 27 -10.89 -5.54 6.40
C TYR A 27 -9.65 -6.04 5.65
N ALA A 28 -9.56 -7.34 5.39
CA ALA A 28 -8.45 -7.90 4.63
C ALA A 28 -8.37 -7.33 3.20
N LEU A 29 -9.53 -7.16 2.56
CA LEU A 29 -9.64 -6.54 1.25
C LEU A 29 -9.22 -5.07 1.25
N CYS A 30 -9.66 -4.31 2.26
CA CYS A 30 -9.25 -2.92 2.44
C CYS A 30 -7.74 -2.81 2.66
N VAL A 31 -7.13 -3.65 3.50
CA VAL A 31 -5.68 -3.63 3.75
C VAL A 31 -4.89 -3.83 2.45
N VAL A 32 -5.21 -4.88 1.68
CA VAL A 32 -4.49 -5.14 0.42
C VAL A 32 -4.68 -4.00 -0.58
N SER A 33 -5.91 -3.52 -0.73
CA SER A 33 -6.23 -2.44 -1.67
C SER A 33 -5.54 -1.14 -1.29
N LEU A 34 -5.47 -0.82 0.02
CA LEU A 34 -4.82 0.38 0.53
C LEU A 34 -3.31 0.33 0.26
N MET A 35 -2.68 -0.82 0.48
CA MET A 35 -1.25 -0.99 0.21
C MET A 35 -0.90 -0.89 -1.27
N GLN A 36 -1.75 -1.45 -2.15
CA GLN A 36 -1.58 -1.29 -3.60
C GLN A 36 -1.74 0.17 -4.02
N GLN A 37 -2.75 0.86 -3.47
CA GLN A 37 -2.95 2.29 -3.72
C GLN A 37 -1.75 3.12 -3.25
N PHE A 38 -1.24 2.89 -2.04
CA PHE A 38 -0.07 3.62 -1.52
C PHE A 38 1.14 3.49 -2.42
N ASN A 39 1.41 2.30 -2.95
CA ASN A 39 2.53 2.08 -3.84
C ASN A 39 2.35 2.76 -5.19
N VAL A 40 1.15 2.66 -5.79
CA VAL A 40 0.87 3.34 -7.06
C VAL A 40 0.95 4.85 -6.91
N PHE A 41 0.37 5.41 -5.85
CA PHE A 41 0.45 6.85 -5.58
C PHE A 41 1.88 7.31 -5.29
N THR A 42 2.66 6.52 -4.57
CA THR A 42 4.09 6.81 -4.35
C THR A 42 4.84 6.89 -5.68
N MET A 43 4.65 5.92 -6.59
CA MET A 43 5.26 5.93 -7.91
C MET A 43 4.80 7.12 -8.76
N LEU A 44 3.50 7.41 -8.75
CA LEU A 44 2.95 8.57 -9.47
C LEU A 44 3.54 9.88 -8.93
N TYR A 45 3.60 10.06 -7.61
CA TYR A 45 4.20 11.26 -7.02
C TYR A 45 5.66 11.42 -7.41
N PHE A 46 6.45 10.35 -7.40
CA PHE A 46 7.84 10.41 -7.90
C PHE A 46 7.92 10.81 -9.37
N ALA A 47 7.08 10.24 -10.23
CA ALA A 47 7.05 10.59 -11.65
C ALA A 47 6.70 12.06 -11.88
N TYR A 48 5.72 12.60 -11.15
CA TYR A 48 5.33 14.00 -11.28
C TYR A 48 6.41 14.96 -10.78
N VAL A 49 7.07 14.64 -9.66
CA VAL A 49 8.19 15.44 -9.16
C VAL A 49 9.37 15.40 -10.14
N TYR A 50 9.65 14.24 -10.74
CA TYR A 50 10.74 14.09 -11.70
C TYR A 50 10.48 14.81 -13.03
N LEU A 51 9.24 14.77 -13.53
CA LEU A 51 8.83 15.39 -14.79
C LEU A 51 8.40 16.87 -14.64
N ASP A 52 8.52 17.44 -13.45
CA ASP A 52 8.07 18.80 -13.09
C ASP A 52 6.61 19.09 -13.51
N LEU A 53 5.75 18.07 -13.37
CA LEU A 53 4.35 18.15 -13.74
C LEU A 53 3.50 18.68 -12.58
N ASN A 54 2.54 19.56 -12.92
CA ASN A 54 1.55 20.02 -11.95
C ASN A 54 0.49 18.95 -11.72
N MET A 55 0.49 18.36 -10.53
CA MET A 55 -0.53 17.42 -10.10
C MET A 55 -1.67 18.15 -9.38
N ASN A 56 -2.88 18.08 -9.93
CA ASN A 56 -4.08 18.58 -9.27
C ASN A 56 -5.05 17.42 -8.98
N ILE A 57 -4.77 16.66 -7.93
CA ILE A 57 -5.64 15.57 -7.47
C ILE A 57 -6.62 16.12 -6.43
N ASN A 58 -7.91 16.03 -6.76
CA ASN A 58 -9.01 16.26 -5.83
C ASN A 58 -9.24 15.01 -4.97
N LYS A 59 -9.68 15.19 -3.71
CA LYS A 59 -10.14 14.11 -2.81
C LYS A 59 -11.11 13.12 -3.46
N TYR A 60 -12.01 13.57 -4.34
CA TYR A 60 -12.95 12.67 -5.04
C TYR A 60 -12.23 11.73 -6.01
N VAL A 61 -11.20 12.22 -6.70
CA VAL A 61 -10.35 11.39 -7.59
C VAL A 61 -9.56 10.39 -6.75
N LEU A 62 -9.06 10.79 -5.58
CA LEU A 62 -8.39 9.89 -4.64
C LEU A 62 -9.34 8.77 -4.16
N TYR A 63 -10.57 9.09 -3.76
CA TYR A 63 -11.54 8.09 -3.34
C TYR A 63 -11.99 7.18 -4.48
N ALA A 64 -12.23 7.73 -5.67
CA ALA A 64 -12.57 6.95 -6.85
C ALA A 64 -11.42 6.00 -7.25
N SER A 65 -10.17 6.45 -7.12
CA SER A 65 -9.00 5.60 -7.41
C SER A 65 -8.87 4.40 -6.48
N PHE A 66 -9.43 4.46 -5.26
CA PHE A 66 -9.44 3.33 -4.35
C PHE A 66 -10.32 2.18 -4.87
N LEU A 67 -11.42 2.50 -5.57
CA LEU A 67 -12.30 1.50 -6.19
C LEU A 67 -11.56 0.68 -7.26
N VAL A 68 -10.57 1.27 -7.93
CA VAL A 68 -9.72 0.58 -8.92
C VAL A 68 -8.94 -0.57 -8.30
N PHE A 69 -8.63 -0.51 -7.00
CA PHE A 69 -7.96 -1.60 -6.28
C PHE A 69 -8.95 -2.53 -5.58
N ILE A 70 -10.01 -1.98 -4.99
CA ILE A 70 -11.03 -2.76 -4.29
C ILE A 70 -11.74 -3.73 -5.22
N ILE A 71 -12.20 -3.29 -6.40
CA ILE A 71 -13.03 -4.11 -7.28
C ILE A 71 -12.27 -5.36 -7.77
N PRO A 72 -11.04 -5.26 -8.32
CA PRO A 72 -10.29 -6.44 -8.74
C PRO A 72 -9.94 -7.36 -7.57
N ASN A 73 -9.59 -6.81 -6.40
CA ASN A 73 -9.32 -7.62 -5.21
C ASN A 73 -10.58 -8.36 -4.74
N TYR A 74 -11.75 -7.73 -4.81
CA TYR A 74 -13.02 -8.36 -4.47
C TYR A 74 -13.33 -9.51 -5.43
N LEU A 75 -13.24 -9.27 -6.74
CA LEU A 75 -13.47 -10.30 -7.77
C LEU A 75 -12.48 -11.46 -7.66
N ARG A 76 -11.24 -11.21 -7.21
CA ARG A 76 -10.24 -12.24 -6.97
C ARG A 76 -10.59 -13.05 -5.72
N TYR A 77 -10.77 -12.39 -4.59
CA TYR A 77 -10.89 -13.06 -3.29
C TYR A 77 -12.30 -13.59 -2.99
N SER A 78 -13.33 -13.17 -3.73
CA SER A 78 -14.64 -13.83 -3.71
C SER A 78 -14.61 -15.24 -4.31
N LYS A 79 -13.62 -15.52 -5.18
CA LYS A 79 -13.44 -16.84 -5.80
C LYS A 79 -12.62 -17.83 -4.95
N PHE A 80 -11.98 -17.37 -3.89
CA PHE A 80 -11.15 -18.19 -3.02
C PHE A 80 -11.73 -18.22 -1.61
N SER A 81 -12.10 -19.40 -1.11
CA SER A 81 -12.55 -19.48 0.28
C SER A 81 -11.38 -19.30 1.24
N TYR A 82 -11.65 -18.72 2.42
CA TYR A 82 -10.64 -18.62 3.47
C TYR A 82 -10.08 -19.99 3.83
N GLU A 83 -10.93 -21.01 3.86
CA GLU A 83 -10.60 -22.40 4.18
C GLU A 83 -9.59 -22.97 3.18
N GLN A 84 -9.76 -22.70 1.88
CA GLN A 84 -8.80 -23.11 0.84
C GLN A 84 -7.45 -22.42 1.00
N MET A 85 -7.42 -21.16 1.46
CA MET A 85 -6.17 -20.49 1.77
C MET A 85 -5.54 -21.06 3.03
N ASP A 86 -6.33 -21.26 4.08
CA ASP A 86 -5.85 -21.77 5.36
C ASP A 86 -5.24 -23.15 5.21
N GLU A 87 -5.87 -24.08 4.50
CA GLU A 87 -5.34 -25.42 4.24
C GLU A 87 -3.95 -25.36 3.58
N LYS A 88 -3.77 -24.47 2.60
CA LYS A 88 -2.48 -24.27 1.92
C LYS A 88 -1.41 -23.68 2.83
N TRP A 89 -1.78 -22.80 3.76
CA TRP A 89 -0.84 -22.17 4.68
C TRP A 89 -0.67 -22.92 6.00
N ARG A 90 -1.56 -23.85 6.33
CA ARG A 90 -1.55 -24.62 7.58
C ARG A 90 -0.28 -25.45 7.71
N ASN A 91 0.14 -26.10 6.63
CA ASN A 91 1.29 -27.00 6.59
C ASN A 91 2.64 -26.30 6.36
N VAL A 92 2.64 -24.97 6.22
CA VAL A 92 3.89 -24.21 6.06
C VAL A 92 4.65 -24.18 7.38
N SER A 93 5.98 -24.41 7.31
CA SER A 93 6.84 -24.41 8.49
C SER A 93 6.73 -23.11 9.29
N LYS A 94 6.83 -23.21 10.63
CA LYS A 94 6.72 -22.07 11.55
C LYS A 94 7.68 -20.93 11.16
N ASN A 95 8.92 -21.27 10.80
CA ASN A 95 9.93 -20.30 10.37
C ASN A 95 9.52 -19.54 9.11
N LYS A 96 8.90 -20.21 8.13
CA LYS A 96 8.43 -19.57 6.89
C LYS A 96 7.22 -18.66 7.16
N LYS A 97 6.31 -19.06 8.07
CA LYS A 97 5.20 -18.20 8.53
C LYS A 97 5.69 -16.94 9.23
N ILE A 98 6.69 -17.06 10.11
CA ILE A 98 7.28 -15.91 10.83
C ILE A 98 7.94 -14.95 9.83
N ARG A 99 8.81 -15.46 8.96
CA ARG A 99 9.47 -14.63 7.93
C ARG A 99 8.46 -13.93 7.04
N GLY A 100 7.44 -14.64 6.54
CA GLY A 100 6.38 -14.03 5.74
C GLY A 100 5.65 -12.93 6.48
N THR A 101 5.34 -13.14 7.77
CA THR A 101 4.67 -12.13 8.60
C THR A 101 5.55 -10.90 8.81
N ILE A 102 6.85 -11.08 9.07
CA ILE A 102 7.80 -9.97 9.18
C ILE A 102 7.86 -9.19 7.87
N PHE A 103 7.98 -9.87 6.73
CA PHE A 103 7.98 -9.21 5.42
C PHE A 103 6.69 -8.43 5.15
N MET A 104 5.53 -8.99 5.50
CA MET A 104 4.25 -8.29 5.40
C MET A 104 4.23 -7.02 6.25
N VAL A 105 4.64 -7.11 7.52
CA VAL A 105 4.65 -5.96 8.44
C VAL A 105 5.63 -4.89 7.96
N LEU A 106 6.85 -5.27 7.57
CA LEU A 106 7.84 -4.35 7.01
C LEU A 106 7.30 -3.68 5.74
N TYR A 107 6.66 -4.43 4.86
CA TYR A 107 6.06 -3.90 3.65
C TYR A 107 4.97 -2.86 3.96
N ILE A 108 4.08 -3.12 4.92
CA ILE A 108 3.04 -2.16 5.32
C ILE A 108 3.66 -0.88 5.88
N ILE A 109 4.66 -1.02 6.75
CA ILE A 109 5.38 0.12 7.34
C ILE A 109 6.08 0.94 6.26
N LEU A 110 6.84 0.29 5.37
CA LEU A 110 7.59 0.96 4.31
C LEU A 110 6.65 1.66 3.31
N SER A 111 5.56 1.01 2.90
CA SER A 111 4.57 1.60 2.00
C SER A 111 3.92 2.84 2.62
N THR A 112 3.62 2.79 3.92
CA THR A 112 3.03 3.90 4.67
C THR A 112 4.01 5.07 4.83
N ILE A 113 5.27 4.78 5.18
CA ILE A 113 6.31 5.81 5.28
C ILE A 113 6.56 6.44 3.91
N ALA A 114 6.63 5.65 2.84
CA ALA A 114 6.89 6.14 1.50
C ALA A 114 5.81 7.12 1.01
N ILE A 115 4.53 6.79 1.19
CA ILE A 115 3.43 7.68 0.78
C ILE A 115 3.38 8.96 1.63
N ILE A 116 3.64 8.88 2.94
CA ILE A 116 3.69 10.05 3.82
C ILE A 116 4.85 10.96 3.43
N THR A 117 6.06 10.41 3.26
CA THR A 117 7.24 11.20 2.87
C THR A 117 7.06 11.86 1.51
N THR A 118 6.55 11.13 0.51
CA THR A 118 6.29 11.71 -0.81
C THR A 118 5.21 12.80 -0.78
N ALA A 119 4.14 12.61 -0.01
CA ALA A 119 3.12 13.65 0.19
C ALA A 119 3.68 14.91 0.86
N ILE A 120 4.56 14.76 1.86
CA ILE A 120 5.25 15.89 2.51
C ILE A 120 6.15 16.63 1.51
N ILE A 121 6.94 15.89 0.71
CA ILE A 121 7.81 16.47 -0.31
C ILE A 121 6.99 17.26 -1.32
N LEU A 122 5.93 16.66 -1.88
CA LEU A 122 5.05 17.32 -2.84
C LEU A 122 4.41 18.58 -2.25
N GLY A 123 4.00 18.52 -0.97
CA GLY A 123 3.48 19.69 -0.24
C GLY A 123 4.51 20.82 -0.09
N LYS A 124 5.80 20.49 0.06
CA LYS A 124 6.89 21.49 0.10
C LYS A 124 7.20 22.06 -1.29
N VAL A 125 7.20 21.21 -2.33
CA VAL A 125 7.37 21.61 -3.74
C VAL A 125 6.30 22.60 -4.16
N LYS A 126 5.02 22.27 -3.92
CA LYS A 126 3.88 23.12 -4.28
C LYS A 126 3.89 24.49 -3.59
N ARG A 127 4.47 24.60 -2.39
CA ARG A 127 4.63 25.86 -1.65
C ARG A 127 5.86 26.68 -2.09
N GLY A 128 6.56 26.27 -3.15
CA GLY A 128 7.78 26.93 -3.61
C GLY A 128 9.00 26.73 -2.70
N ARG A 129 8.89 25.94 -1.62
CA ARG A 129 9.97 25.74 -0.63
C ARG A 129 11.07 24.79 -1.11
N PHE A 130 10.85 24.09 -2.22
CA PHE A 130 11.81 23.13 -2.76
C PHE A 130 12.84 23.77 -3.70
N LYS A 131 12.52 24.89 -4.37
CA LYS A 131 13.51 25.68 -5.13
C LYS A 131 14.66 26.14 -4.23
N VAL A 132 14.34 26.60 -3.02
CA VAL A 132 15.34 26.99 -2.00
C VAL A 132 16.28 25.84 -1.63
N LEU A 133 15.76 24.61 -1.49
CA LEU A 133 16.61 23.45 -1.18
C LEU A 133 17.48 23.02 -2.36
N LYS A 134 16.98 23.15 -3.60
CA LYS A 134 17.77 22.83 -4.81
C LYS A 134 18.90 23.85 -5.02
N GLU A 135 18.65 25.13 -4.76
CA GLU A 135 19.65 26.20 -4.81
C GLU A 135 20.68 26.12 -3.66
N VAL A 136 20.29 25.59 -2.50
CA VAL A 136 21.17 25.44 -1.33
C VAL A 136 21.98 24.13 -1.36
N LEU A 137 21.42 23.03 -1.86
CA LEU A 137 22.09 21.71 -1.88
C LEU A 137 22.82 21.40 -3.18
N LEU A 138 22.44 22.03 -4.29
CA LEU A 138 23.14 21.96 -5.56
C LEU A 138 23.48 23.39 -5.98
N PRO A 139 24.46 24.04 -5.32
CA PRO A 139 25.00 25.28 -5.87
C PRO A 139 25.42 24.96 -7.31
N ALA A 140 24.99 25.81 -8.24
CA ALA A 140 25.36 25.70 -9.64
C ALA A 140 26.88 25.50 -9.71
N VAL A 141 27.30 24.30 -10.13
CA VAL A 141 28.69 24.08 -10.49
C VAL A 141 28.88 24.89 -11.78
N PRO A 142 29.81 25.86 -11.78
CA PRO A 142 30.01 26.79 -12.90
C PRO A 142 30.38 26.09 -14.21
#